data_AF-A0A0Q9LA81-F1
#
_entry.id   AF-A0A0Q9LA81-F1
#
_cell.length_a   1.000
_cell.length_b   1.000
_cell.length_c   1.000
_cell.angle_alpha   90.00
_cell.angle_beta   90.00
_cell.angle_gamma   90.00
#
_symmetry.space_group_name_H-M   'P 1'
#
loop_
_entity.id
_entity.type
_entity.pdbx_description
1 polymer ?
#
loop_
_entity_poly.entity_id
_entity_poly.type
_entity_poly.pdbx_seq_one_letter_code
_entity_poly.pdbx_strand_id
1 'polypeptide(L)'
;MDIFGYGEDALTFWAIKNRMSDILFKLNDSTPSDECKVFYRPSFGRSGGEDRAGFGEFDSIIMSRERIFLIESKWKITNLELRPEQLNRHKFLRHYIDEWYKDFYTDWDSFLKVASGNLSNRGIKKPLAPAGSILASNLETLLRFIRKLYNNCPDIVDVLLYFSSANAKGIPLMTNTDFQLVPLEYTNECFGHYLVLEGGDLIN
;
A
#
# COMPACT_ATOMS: atom_id res chain seq x y z
N MET A 1 13.06 -9.05 -6.46
CA MET A 1 12.02 -8.23 -5.80
C MET A 1 12.67 -6.97 -5.30
N ASP A 2 12.16 -5.82 -5.73
CA ASP A 2 12.67 -4.53 -5.29
C ASP A 2 11.71 -3.94 -4.26
N ILE A 3 12.24 -3.47 -3.13
CA ILE A 3 11.47 -2.83 -2.07
C ILE A 3 11.98 -1.40 -1.92
N PHE A 4 11.07 -0.43 -2.10
CA PHE A 4 11.32 1.00 -1.95
C PHE A 4 10.62 1.49 -0.69
N GLY A 5 11.35 2.08 0.26
CA GLY A 5 10.74 2.70 1.43
C GLY A 5 11.55 2.56 2.71
N TYR A 6 10.99 3.09 3.79
CA TYR A 6 11.54 3.07 5.13
C TYR A 6 10.39 2.89 6.12
N GLY A 7 10.59 2.16 7.21
CA GLY A 7 9.53 1.98 8.20
C GLY A 7 9.83 0.94 9.27
N GLU A 8 9.17 1.09 10.41
CA GLU A 8 9.41 0.28 11.62
C GLU A 8 8.47 -0.94 11.75
N ASP A 9 7.56 -1.18 10.78
CA ASP A 9 6.65 -2.33 10.87
C ASP A 9 7.33 -3.62 10.39
N ALA A 10 8.09 -4.21 11.30
CA ALA A 10 8.84 -5.43 11.05
C ALA A 10 7.98 -6.61 10.57
N LEU A 11 6.70 -6.70 10.97
CA LEU A 11 5.84 -7.83 10.61
C LEU A 11 5.41 -7.77 9.14
N THR A 12 4.95 -6.62 8.66
CA THR A 12 4.62 -6.44 7.24
C THR A 12 5.85 -6.60 6.37
N PHE A 13 6.99 -6.04 6.80
CA PHE A 13 8.25 -6.21 6.06
C PHE A 13 8.68 -7.68 5.99
N TRP A 14 8.62 -8.40 7.11
CA TRP A 14 8.88 -9.83 7.16
C TRP A 14 7.99 -10.61 6.21
N ALA A 15 6.69 -10.32 6.20
CA ALA A 15 5.72 -10.98 5.32
C ALA A 15 6.06 -10.77 3.85
N ILE A 16 6.38 -9.54 3.46
CA ILE A 16 6.79 -9.20 2.10
C ILE A 16 8.09 -9.93 1.75
N LYS A 17 9.08 -9.97 2.63
CA LYS A 17 10.37 -10.61 2.35
C LYS A 17 10.29 -12.12 2.25
N ASN A 18 9.54 -12.76 3.15
CA ASN A 18 9.62 -14.21 3.35
C ASN A 18 8.38 -14.96 2.86
N ARG A 19 7.24 -14.26 2.71
CA ARG A 19 5.93 -14.86 2.43
C ARG A 19 5.27 -14.28 1.18
N MET A 20 5.99 -13.53 0.34
CA MET A 20 5.43 -12.94 -0.89
C MET A 20 4.73 -13.97 -1.78
N SER A 21 5.38 -15.11 -2.03
CA SER A 21 4.79 -16.17 -2.86
C SER A 21 3.47 -16.69 -2.28
N ASP A 22 3.38 -16.84 -0.95
CA ASP A 22 2.16 -17.28 -0.28
C ASP A 22 1.05 -16.21 -0.33
N ILE A 23 1.43 -14.93 -0.21
CA ILE A 23 0.52 -13.79 -0.33
C ILE A 23 -0.08 -13.76 -1.75
N LEU A 24 0.76 -13.82 -2.78
CA LEU A 24 0.33 -13.81 -4.18
C LEU A 24 -0.56 -15.01 -4.52
N PHE A 25 -0.17 -16.21 -4.06
CA PHE A 25 -0.99 -17.42 -4.24
C PHE A 25 -2.40 -17.24 -3.64
N LYS A 26 -2.51 -16.71 -2.42
CA LYS A 26 -3.82 -16.46 -1.76
C LYS A 26 -4.65 -15.38 -2.46
N LEU A 27 -4.00 -14.46 -3.16
CA LEU A 27 -4.64 -13.41 -3.96
C LEU A 27 -4.91 -13.86 -5.41
N ASN A 28 -4.71 -15.16 -5.71
CA ASN A 28 -4.82 -15.73 -7.05
C ASN A 28 -4.00 -14.95 -8.10
N ASP A 29 -2.76 -14.60 -7.74
CA ASP A 29 -1.78 -13.95 -8.61
C ASP A 29 -0.57 -14.88 -8.78
N SER A 30 -0.20 -15.15 -10.04
CA SER A 30 0.86 -16.08 -10.41
C SER A 30 2.20 -15.39 -10.69
N THR A 31 2.31 -14.08 -10.42
CA THR A 31 3.54 -13.32 -10.61
C THR A 31 4.64 -13.90 -9.72
N PRO A 32 5.83 -14.22 -10.27
CA PRO A 32 6.99 -14.58 -9.46
C PRO A 32 7.33 -13.46 -8.47
N SER A 33 7.61 -13.81 -7.21
CA SER A 33 7.84 -12.82 -6.16
C SER A 33 9.01 -11.89 -6.45
N ASP A 34 10.02 -12.36 -7.18
CA ASP A 34 11.18 -11.58 -7.60
C ASP A 34 10.87 -10.53 -8.66
N GLU A 35 9.78 -10.68 -9.40
CA GLU A 35 9.30 -9.70 -10.38
C GLU A 35 8.42 -8.61 -9.78
N CYS A 36 7.89 -8.82 -8.57
CA CYS A 36 7.12 -7.80 -7.87
C CYS A 36 7.98 -6.58 -7.50
N LYS A 37 7.36 -5.40 -7.58
CA LYS A 37 7.88 -4.14 -7.04
C LYS A 37 7.05 -3.75 -5.83
N VAL A 38 7.70 -3.31 -4.77
CA VAL A 38 7.02 -3.02 -3.49
C VAL A 38 7.38 -1.63 -3.02
N PHE A 39 6.38 -0.80 -2.74
CA PHE A 39 6.57 0.37 -1.89
C PHE A 39 6.19 -0.02 -0.47
N TYR A 40 7.18 -0.06 0.41
CA TYR A 40 6.99 -0.40 1.82
C TYR A 40 6.83 0.89 2.65
N ARG A 41 5.71 0.99 3.37
CA ARG A 41 5.31 2.18 4.13
C ARG A 41 5.35 3.53 3.39
N PRO A 42 4.79 3.62 2.17
CA PRO A 42 4.73 4.90 1.47
C PRO A 42 3.77 5.86 2.19
N SER A 43 4.30 7.02 2.57
CA SER A 43 3.55 8.06 3.28
C SER A 43 3.06 9.15 2.34
N PHE A 44 1.76 9.44 2.41
CA PHE A 44 1.07 10.48 1.64
C PHE A 44 0.51 11.57 2.57
N GLY A 45 1.27 11.90 3.62
CA GLY A 45 0.96 12.97 4.57
C GLY A 45 0.07 12.50 5.72
N ARG A 46 0.56 12.65 6.96
CA ARG A 46 -0.10 12.15 8.19
C ARG A 46 -1.10 13.13 8.80
N SER A 47 -1.01 14.42 8.48
CA SER A 47 -1.82 15.49 9.10
C SER A 47 -3.08 15.83 8.29
N GLY A 48 -3.77 14.79 7.82
CA GLY A 48 -4.81 14.88 6.81
C GLY A 48 -6.22 15.11 7.31
N GLY A 49 -6.55 16.31 7.81
CA GLY A 49 -7.95 16.71 8.01
C GLY A 49 -8.75 16.73 6.70
N GLU A 50 -10.08 16.92 6.77
CA GLU A 50 -10.95 16.98 5.58
C GLU A 50 -10.48 18.03 4.56
N ASP A 51 -9.95 19.16 5.04
CA ASP A 51 -9.49 20.29 4.20
C ASP A 51 -8.03 20.17 3.71
N ARG A 52 -7.36 19.03 3.96
CA ARG A 52 -5.95 18.84 3.61
C ARG A 52 -5.79 17.64 2.69
N ALA A 53 -4.88 17.73 1.72
CA ALA A 53 -4.73 16.69 0.70
C ALA A 53 -4.14 15.36 1.20
N GLY A 54 -3.38 15.37 2.31
CA GLY A 54 -2.70 14.17 2.78
C GLY A 54 -3.64 13.12 3.34
N PHE A 55 -3.49 11.85 2.97
CA PHE A 55 -4.45 10.78 3.26
C PHE A 55 -3.86 9.59 4.03
N GLY A 56 -2.68 9.76 4.63
CA GLY A 56 -2.05 8.76 5.50
C GLY A 56 -1.01 7.92 4.79
N GLU A 57 -0.81 6.70 5.27
CA GLU A 57 0.32 5.83 4.92
C GLU A 57 -0.18 4.40 4.75
N PHE A 58 0.22 3.72 3.69
CA PHE A 58 -0.09 2.28 3.56
C PHE A 58 0.95 1.48 4.31
N ASP A 59 0.63 0.28 4.78
CA ASP A 59 1.67 -0.61 5.28
C ASP A 59 2.55 -1.11 4.11
N SER A 60 1.92 -1.36 2.96
CA SER A 60 2.62 -1.65 1.71
C SER A 60 1.76 -1.42 0.46
N ILE A 61 2.40 -1.20 -0.67
CA ILE A 61 1.82 -1.28 -2.01
C ILE A 61 2.64 -2.30 -2.80
N ILE A 62 2.03 -3.39 -3.24
CA ILE A 62 2.69 -4.43 -4.05
C ILE A 62 2.20 -4.30 -5.48
N MET A 63 3.13 -4.23 -6.43
CA MET A 63 2.87 -4.20 -7.86
C MET A 63 3.31 -5.53 -8.46
N SER A 64 2.35 -6.33 -8.89
CA SER A 64 2.57 -7.58 -9.66
C SER A 64 2.51 -7.29 -11.17
N ARG A 65 2.58 -8.31 -12.03
CA ARG A 65 2.48 -8.10 -13.49
C ARG A 65 1.13 -7.54 -13.92
N GLU A 66 0.05 -7.92 -13.22
CA GLU A 66 -1.32 -7.62 -13.64
C GLU A 66 -2.07 -6.71 -12.67
N ARG A 67 -1.64 -6.65 -11.41
CA ARG A 67 -2.41 -6.01 -10.34
C ARG A 67 -1.56 -5.18 -9.40
N ILE A 68 -2.23 -4.22 -8.76
CA ILE A 68 -1.71 -3.49 -7.60
C ILE A 68 -2.47 -3.95 -6.37
N PHE A 69 -1.75 -4.36 -5.34
CA PHE A 69 -2.30 -4.69 -4.04
C PHE A 69 -2.01 -3.56 -3.05
N LEU A 70 -3.07 -2.94 -2.55
CA LEU A 70 -2.99 -1.94 -1.47
C LEU A 70 -3.11 -2.68 -0.14
N ILE A 71 -2.07 -2.64 0.68
CA ILE A 71 -1.97 -3.48 1.88
C ILE A 71 -2.17 -2.65 3.15
N GLU A 72 -3.06 -3.16 4.00
CA GLU A 72 -3.13 -2.85 5.44
C GLU A 72 -2.83 -4.12 6.22
N SER A 73 -2.27 -3.98 7.42
CA SER A 73 -1.89 -5.08 8.27
C SER A 73 -2.51 -4.98 9.66
N LYS A 74 -2.79 -6.13 10.26
CA LYS A 74 -3.27 -6.24 11.64
C LYS A 74 -2.69 -7.46 12.33
N TRP A 75 -2.37 -7.32 13.61
CA TRP A 75 -1.91 -8.41 14.47
C TRP A 75 -2.59 -8.35 15.84
N LYS A 76 -2.74 -9.50 16.50
CA LYS A 76 -3.21 -9.61 17.90
C LYS A 76 -4.57 -8.93 18.17
N ILE A 77 -5.46 -8.88 17.19
CA ILE A 77 -6.84 -8.37 17.34
C ILE A 77 -7.87 -9.47 17.11
N THR A 78 -8.98 -9.36 17.85
CA THR A 78 -10.11 -10.31 17.82
C THR A 78 -11.20 -9.91 16.83
N ASN A 79 -11.28 -8.63 16.44
CA ASN A 79 -12.22 -8.12 15.43
C ASN A 79 -11.44 -7.38 14.35
N LEU A 80 -11.48 -7.89 13.11
CA LEU A 80 -10.81 -7.28 11.96
C LEU A 80 -11.66 -6.15 11.39
N GLU A 81 -11.58 -4.99 12.05
CA GLU A 81 -12.20 -3.75 11.61
C GLU A 81 -11.13 -2.74 11.16
N LEU A 82 -11.32 -2.21 9.95
CA LEU A 82 -10.52 -1.13 9.40
C LEU A 82 -11.12 0.22 9.81
N ARG A 83 -10.26 1.13 10.24
CA ARG A 83 -10.70 2.49 10.58
C ARG A 83 -11.16 3.22 9.32
N PRO A 84 -12.09 4.18 9.40
CA PRO A 84 -12.54 4.97 8.25
C PRO A 84 -11.39 5.60 7.45
N GLU A 85 -10.30 6.02 8.11
CA GLU A 85 -9.13 6.59 7.44
C GLU A 85 -8.33 5.55 6.63
N GLN A 86 -8.36 4.27 7.01
CA GLN A 86 -7.77 3.18 6.23
C GLN A 86 -8.63 2.91 4.99
N LEU A 87 -9.96 2.91 5.14
CA LEU A 87 -10.85 2.75 3.98
C LEU A 87 -10.73 3.91 2.99
N ASN A 88 -10.66 5.13 3.52
CA ASN A 88 -10.59 6.32 2.69
C ASN A 88 -9.28 6.39 1.91
N ARG A 89 -8.13 6.07 2.51
CA ARG A 89 -6.84 6.16 1.79
C ARG A 89 -6.76 5.24 0.57
N HIS A 90 -7.36 4.05 0.65
CA HIS A 90 -7.48 3.14 -0.49
C HIS A 90 -8.32 3.78 -1.61
N LYS A 91 -9.49 4.35 -1.28
CA LYS A 91 -10.34 5.08 -2.24
C LYS A 91 -9.61 6.26 -2.88
N PHE A 92 -8.84 7.01 -2.09
CA PHE A 92 -8.05 8.14 -2.57
C PHE A 92 -6.98 7.70 -3.56
N LEU A 93 -6.14 6.74 -3.19
CA LEU A 93 -5.07 6.31 -4.08
C LEU A 93 -5.62 5.69 -5.37
N ARG A 94 -6.71 4.90 -5.28
CA ARG A 94 -7.42 4.39 -6.46
C ARG A 94 -7.88 5.51 -7.37
N HIS A 95 -8.47 6.58 -6.81
CA HIS A 95 -8.86 7.74 -7.61
C HIS A 95 -7.66 8.40 -8.30
N TYR A 96 -6.53 8.59 -7.62
CA TYR A 96 -5.32 9.12 -8.25
C TYR A 96 -4.85 8.25 -9.42
N ILE A 97 -4.84 6.92 -9.26
CA ILE A 97 -4.42 6.00 -10.31
C ILE A 97 -5.41 6.05 -11.48
N ASP A 98 -6.70 5.93 -11.22
CA ASP A 98 -7.74 5.98 -12.27
C ASP A 98 -7.66 7.27 -13.10
N GLU A 99 -7.59 8.43 -12.42
CA GLU A 99 -7.50 9.71 -13.12
C GLU A 99 -6.18 9.85 -13.87
N TRP A 100 -5.07 9.40 -13.28
CA TRP A 100 -3.77 9.42 -13.93
C TRP A 100 -3.76 8.62 -15.23
N TYR A 101 -4.59 7.57 -15.33
CA TYR A 101 -4.72 6.71 -16.50
C TYR A 101 -5.62 7.24 -17.62
N LYS A 102 -6.45 8.26 -17.36
CA LYS A 102 -7.37 8.83 -18.35
C LYS A 102 -6.70 9.61 -19.47
N ASP A 103 -5.50 10.14 -19.22
CA ASP A 103 -4.76 10.94 -20.19
C ASP A 103 -3.24 10.79 -20.00
N PHE A 104 -2.47 11.42 -20.87
CA PHE A 104 -1.02 11.58 -20.75
C PHE A 104 -0.69 12.97 -20.21
N TYR A 105 -0.51 13.05 -18.89
CA TYR A 105 -0.09 14.28 -18.21
C TYR A 105 1.43 14.45 -18.26
N THR A 106 1.89 15.61 -18.73
CA THR A 106 3.31 15.95 -18.80
C THR A 106 3.87 16.35 -17.43
N ASP A 107 3.01 16.89 -16.57
CA ASP A 107 3.36 17.47 -15.26
C ASP A 107 2.14 17.43 -14.31
N TRP A 108 2.41 17.61 -13.01
CA TRP A 108 1.37 17.57 -11.99
C TRP A 108 0.29 18.66 -12.15
N ASP A 109 0.64 19.85 -12.63
CA ASP A 109 -0.32 20.94 -12.85
C ASP A 109 -1.37 20.58 -13.91
N SER A 110 -0.93 19.97 -15.02
CA SER A 110 -1.83 19.47 -16.07
C SER A 110 -2.78 18.39 -15.55
N PHE A 111 -2.29 17.50 -14.68
CA PHE A 111 -3.10 16.48 -14.01
C PHE A 111 -4.16 17.12 -13.09
N LEU A 112 -3.77 18.08 -12.23
CA LEU A 112 -4.68 18.71 -11.28
C LEU A 112 -5.87 19.41 -11.94
N LYS A 113 -5.65 20.08 -13.08
CA LYS A 113 -6.71 20.78 -13.82
C LYS A 113 -7.85 19.85 -14.23
N VAL A 114 -7.53 18.58 -14.56
CA VAL A 114 -8.52 17.60 -15.00
C VAL A 114 -9.06 16.79 -13.82
N ALA A 115 -8.18 16.28 -12.97
CA ALA A 115 -8.56 15.40 -11.86
C ALA A 115 -9.43 16.11 -10.81
N SER A 116 -9.18 17.40 -10.56
CA SER A 116 -9.96 18.16 -9.56
C SER A 116 -11.45 18.27 -9.91
N GLY A 117 -11.80 18.33 -11.19
CA GLY A 117 -13.19 18.37 -11.65
C GLY A 117 -13.96 17.06 -11.39
N ASN A 118 -13.25 15.93 -11.23
CA ASN A 118 -13.85 14.59 -11.12
C ASN A 118 -13.99 14.07 -9.68
N LEU A 119 -13.38 14.73 -8.69
CA LEU A 119 -13.42 14.33 -7.28
C LEU A 119 -14.84 14.31 -6.71
N SER A 120 -15.61 15.36 -6.97
CA SER A 120 -16.96 15.55 -6.43
C SER A 120 -17.91 14.44 -6.88
N ASN A 121 -17.74 13.95 -8.11
CA ASN A 121 -18.57 12.88 -8.69
C ASN A 121 -18.36 11.53 -7.99
N ARG A 122 -17.27 11.37 -7.24
CA ARG A 122 -16.95 10.15 -6.48
C ARG A 122 -17.23 10.28 -4.97
N GLY A 123 -17.88 11.36 -4.54
CA GLY A 123 -18.16 11.62 -3.13
C GLY A 123 -16.90 11.93 -2.30
N ILE A 124 -15.80 12.31 -2.97
CA ILE A 124 -14.53 12.61 -2.33
C ILE A 124 -14.46 14.11 -2.05
N LYS A 125 -14.47 14.49 -0.77
CA LYS A 125 -14.47 15.91 -0.34
C LYS A 125 -13.08 16.53 -0.16
N LYS A 126 -12.05 15.69 -0.09
CA LYS A 126 -10.68 16.13 0.24
C LYS A 126 -9.98 16.68 -1.00
N PRO A 127 -9.21 17.78 -0.88
CA PRO A 127 -8.52 18.37 -2.02
C PRO A 127 -7.40 17.46 -2.54
N LEU A 128 -7.03 17.61 -3.81
CA LEU A 128 -5.83 16.99 -4.37
C LEU A 128 -4.56 17.65 -3.82
N ALA A 129 -3.44 16.95 -3.89
CA ALA A 129 -2.14 17.50 -3.47
C ALA A 129 -1.78 18.73 -4.33
N PRO A 130 -1.51 19.89 -3.72
CA PRO A 130 -1.22 21.10 -4.49
C PRO A 130 0.12 20.94 -5.22
N ALA A 131 0.22 21.54 -6.41
CA ALA A 131 1.45 21.56 -7.19
C ALA A 131 2.61 22.17 -6.39
N GLY A 132 3.83 21.65 -6.62
CA GLY A 132 5.03 22.05 -5.89
C GLY A 132 5.14 21.52 -4.46
N SER A 133 4.13 20.82 -3.93
CA SER A 133 4.24 20.19 -2.61
C SER A 133 5.02 18.87 -2.64
N ILE A 134 5.64 18.52 -1.50
CA ILE A 134 6.30 17.21 -1.32
C ILE A 134 5.31 16.07 -1.57
N LEU A 135 4.05 16.23 -1.14
CA LEU A 135 3.01 15.25 -1.35
C LEU A 135 2.73 15.02 -2.85
N ALA A 136 2.62 16.11 -3.62
CA ALA A 136 2.45 16.02 -5.07
C ALA A 136 3.64 15.30 -5.72
N SER A 137 4.87 15.66 -5.35
CA SER A 137 6.07 14.98 -5.86
C SER A 137 6.11 13.48 -5.54
N ASN A 138 5.72 13.09 -4.32
CA ASN A 138 5.68 11.69 -3.91
C ASN A 138 4.60 10.91 -4.69
N LEU A 139 3.42 11.49 -4.85
CA LEU A 139 2.34 10.90 -5.64
C LEU A 139 2.72 10.79 -7.11
N GLU A 140 3.25 11.86 -7.70
CA GLU A 140 3.69 11.86 -9.09
C GLU A 140 4.75 10.79 -9.35
N THR A 141 5.71 10.64 -8.42
CA THR A 141 6.74 9.60 -8.51
C THR A 141 6.11 8.21 -8.54
N LEU A 142 5.18 7.91 -7.62
CA LEU A 142 4.47 6.64 -7.60
C LEU A 142 3.65 6.43 -8.88
N LEU A 143 2.88 7.42 -9.33
CA LEU A 143 2.01 7.31 -10.50
C LEU A 143 2.80 7.14 -11.80
N ARG A 144 3.92 7.85 -11.95
CA ARG A 144 4.84 7.65 -13.08
C ARG A 144 5.48 6.28 -13.04
N PHE A 145 5.83 5.78 -11.84
CA PHE A 145 6.37 4.44 -11.68
C PHE A 145 5.34 3.37 -12.09
N ILE A 146 4.11 3.49 -11.61
CA ILE A 146 2.98 2.63 -12.01
C ILE A 146 2.80 2.67 -13.53
N ARG A 147 2.77 3.86 -14.14
CA ARG A 147 2.60 3.99 -15.61
C ARG A 147 3.72 3.32 -16.42
N LYS A 148 4.94 3.28 -15.89
CA LYS A 148 6.05 2.57 -16.54
C LYS A 148 5.91 1.05 -16.47
N LEU A 149 5.22 0.54 -15.46
CA LEU A 149 5.02 -0.89 -15.27
C LEU A 149 3.80 -1.44 -16.04
N TYR A 150 2.73 -0.65 -16.17
CA TYR A 150 1.50 -1.12 -16.80
C TYR A 150 1.14 -0.27 -18.02
N ASN A 151 0.92 -0.95 -19.16
CA ASN A 151 0.45 -0.31 -20.39
C ASN A 151 -1.00 0.21 -20.26
N ASN A 152 -1.83 -0.50 -19.50
CA ASN A 152 -3.22 -0.17 -19.21
C ASN A 152 -3.39 0.09 -17.72
N CYS A 153 -4.52 0.70 -17.32
CA CYS A 153 -4.84 0.89 -15.91
C CYS A 153 -4.92 -0.50 -15.24
N PRO A 154 -4.07 -0.78 -14.23
CA PRO A 154 -4.06 -2.08 -13.59
C PRO A 154 -5.31 -2.28 -12.73
N ASP A 155 -5.67 -3.53 -12.49
CA ASP A 155 -6.63 -3.85 -11.45
C ASP A 155 -6.01 -3.57 -10.07
N ILE A 156 -6.80 -3.00 -9.17
CA ILE A 156 -6.35 -2.60 -7.83
C ILE A 156 -7.17 -3.37 -6.81
N VAL A 157 -6.49 -4.12 -5.96
CA VAL A 157 -7.10 -4.99 -4.95
C VAL A 157 -6.74 -4.47 -3.56
N ASP A 158 -7.75 -4.29 -2.73
CA ASP A 158 -7.57 -3.88 -1.33
C ASP A 158 -7.37 -5.14 -0.49
N VAL A 159 -6.27 -5.20 0.27
CA VAL A 159 -5.83 -6.42 0.97
C VAL A 159 -5.59 -6.13 2.44
N LEU A 160 -6.06 -7.04 3.28
CA LEU A 160 -5.78 -7.07 4.70
C LEU A 160 -4.88 -8.25 5.02
N LEU A 161 -3.62 -8.00 5.40
CA LEU A 161 -2.76 -9.00 6.00
C LEU A 161 -3.13 -9.17 7.46
N TYR A 162 -3.51 -10.38 7.86
CA TYR A 162 -3.78 -10.70 9.25
C TYR A 162 -2.73 -11.65 9.82
N PHE A 163 -2.01 -11.17 10.82
CA PHE A 163 -0.98 -11.94 11.51
C PHE A 163 -1.58 -12.67 12.72
N SER A 164 -1.80 -13.97 12.57
CA SER A 164 -2.23 -14.86 13.64
C SER A 164 -1.04 -15.51 14.32
N SER A 165 -1.10 -15.69 15.64
CA SER A 165 -0.20 -16.62 16.32
C SER A 165 -0.58 -18.06 15.95
N ALA A 166 0.39 -18.97 15.87
CA ALA A 166 0.13 -20.40 15.60
C ALA A 166 -0.90 -21.05 16.56
N ASN A 167 -1.10 -20.47 17.75
CA ASN A 167 -2.08 -20.95 18.75
C ASN A 167 -3.45 -20.25 18.67
N ALA A 168 -3.70 -19.42 17.64
CA ALA A 168 -4.97 -18.71 17.51
C ALA A 168 -6.10 -19.67 17.14
N LYS A 169 -7.25 -19.56 17.82
CA LYS A 169 -8.44 -20.42 17.62
C LYS A 169 -9.28 -20.01 16.41
N GLY A 170 -8.64 -19.83 15.25
CA GLY A 170 -9.30 -19.48 13.99
C GLY A 170 -9.06 -18.05 13.50
N ILE A 171 -9.52 -17.77 12.28
CA ILE A 171 -9.43 -16.46 11.63
C ILE A 171 -10.59 -15.59 12.12
N PRO A 172 -10.35 -14.37 12.63
CA PRO A 172 -11.42 -13.47 13.04
C PRO A 172 -12.38 -13.14 11.90
N LEU A 173 -13.63 -12.88 12.25
CA LEU A 173 -14.59 -12.31 11.32
C LEU A 173 -14.14 -10.89 10.90
N MET A 174 -14.12 -10.65 9.60
CA MET A 174 -13.84 -9.33 9.02
C MET A 174 -15.15 -8.60 8.78
N THR A 175 -15.25 -7.37 9.28
CA THR A 175 -16.48 -6.56 9.16
C THR A 175 -16.58 -5.85 7.82
N ASN A 176 -15.46 -5.63 7.13
CA ASN A 176 -15.42 -5.00 5.82
C ASN A 176 -15.22 -6.06 4.73
N THR A 177 -16.24 -6.35 3.93
CA THR A 177 -16.21 -7.43 2.91
C THR A 177 -15.44 -7.08 1.64
N ASP A 178 -15.06 -5.82 1.45
CA ASP A 178 -14.44 -5.36 0.19
C ASP A 178 -12.94 -5.65 0.14
N PHE A 179 -12.34 -6.02 1.26
CA PHE A 179 -10.93 -6.37 1.36
C PHE A 179 -10.72 -7.88 1.17
N GLN A 180 -9.66 -8.26 0.47
CA GLN A 180 -9.20 -9.64 0.45
C GLN A 180 -8.36 -9.91 1.71
N LEU A 181 -8.82 -10.86 2.53
CA LEU A 181 -8.14 -11.25 3.75
C LEU A 181 -7.06 -12.31 3.46
N VAL A 182 -5.82 -12.00 3.81
CA VAL A 182 -4.69 -12.93 3.70
C VAL A 182 -4.18 -13.25 5.11
N PRO A 183 -4.59 -14.39 5.69
CA PRO A 183 -4.09 -14.81 6.98
C PRO A 183 -2.66 -15.32 6.86
N LEU A 184 -1.76 -14.85 7.72
CA LEU A 184 -0.39 -15.29 7.82
C LEU A 184 -0.11 -15.72 9.26
N GLU A 185 0.31 -16.96 9.42
CA GLU A 185 0.82 -17.42 10.71
C GLU A 185 2.23 -16.87 10.94
N TYR A 186 2.44 -16.30 12.12
CA TYR A 186 3.75 -15.93 12.62
C TYR A 186 4.00 -16.59 13.98
N THR A 187 5.17 -17.21 14.15
CA THR A 187 5.65 -17.72 15.43
C THR A 187 6.60 -16.69 16.03
N ASN A 188 6.44 -16.38 17.32
CA ASN A 188 7.24 -15.36 18.03
C ASN A 188 8.75 -15.71 18.14
N GLU A 189 9.22 -16.81 17.56
CA GLU A 189 10.52 -17.43 17.86
C GLU A 189 11.60 -17.28 16.78
N CYS A 190 11.32 -16.67 15.63
CA CYS A 190 12.35 -16.53 14.62
C CYS A 190 13.15 -15.23 14.81
N PHE A 191 14.32 -15.34 15.44
CA PHE A 191 15.36 -14.30 15.42
C PHE A 191 15.72 -13.83 13.99
N GLY A 192 15.44 -14.62 12.95
CA GLY A 192 15.54 -14.22 11.54
C GLY A 192 14.45 -13.23 11.05
N HIS A 193 13.54 -12.77 11.92
CA HIS A 193 12.51 -11.79 11.60
C HIS A 193 12.90 -10.36 11.98
N TYR A 194 14.06 -10.18 12.61
CA TYR A 194 14.66 -8.88 12.87
C TYR A 194 15.68 -8.58 11.77
N LEU A 195 15.73 -7.32 11.33
CA LEU A 195 16.84 -6.84 10.51
C LEU A 195 18.09 -6.83 11.40
N VAL A 196 19.05 -7.70 11.11
CA VAL A 196 20.38 -7.61 11.70
C VAL A 196 21.10 -6.46 10.97
N LEU A 197 21.25 -5.33 11.65
CA LEU A 197 22.16 -4.29 11.19
C LEU A 197 23.57 -4.82 11.46
N GLU A 198 24.31 -5.18 10.41
CA GLU A 198 25.73 -5.46 10.55
C GLU A 198 26.38 -4.18 11.08
N GLY A 199 26.86 -4.24 12.33
CA GLY A 199 27.64 -3.17 12.91
C GLY A 199 28.88 -3.02 12.07
N GLY A 200 28.94 -1.95 11.27
CA GLY A 200 30.15 -1.58 10.57
C GLY A 200 31.30 -1.53 11.56
N ASP A 201 32.41 -2.13 11.18
CA ASP A 201 33.63 -2.17 11.97
C ASP A 201 33.88 -0.80 12.59
N LEU A 202 33.88 -0.76 13.92
CA LEU A 202 34.46 0.35 14.65
C LEU A 202 35.94 0.40 14.22
N ILE A 203 36.24 1.36 13.33
CA ILE A 203 37.60 1.76 13.02
C ILE A 203 38.21 2.19 14.35
N ASN A 204 39.04 1.32 14.93
CA ASN A 204 40.01 1.68 15.96
C ASN A 204 41.20 2.41 15.32
#